data_AF-A0A6I0I3C6-F1
#
_entry.id   AF-A0A6I0I3C6-F1
#
_cell.length_a   1.000
_cell.length_b   1.000
_cell.length_c   1.000
_cell.angle_alpha   90.00
_cell.angle_beta   90.00
_cell.angle_gamma   90.00
#
_symmetry.space_group_name_H-M   'P 1'
#
loop_
_entity.id
_entity.type
_entity.pdbx_description
1 polymer ?
#
loop_
_entity_poly.entity_id
_entity_poly.type
_entity_poly.pdbx_seq_one_letter_code
_entity_poly.pdbx_strand_id
1 'polypeptide(L)'
;MNALLQETSSWTDTVDLALCLFIYEVCNDYQFDFLPGSDFVNFLNLKPASRAVTVRPKENLRVCYMVFSVSQTIKPRERGKLWAEEFLKRCGISKSYYDKHRSDVCGKGATRENQNYRKAIDKAIENAKRLNRTP
;
A
#
# COMPACT_ATOMS: atom_id res chain seq x y z
N MET A 1 -22.87 14.96 4.42
CA MET A 1 -22.54 13.51 4.26
C MET A 1 -22.89 12.86 5.59
N ASN A 2 -23.85 11.92 5.63
CA ASN A 2 -24.44 11.40 6.88
C ASN A 2 -23.46 10.51 7.66
N ALA A 3 -23.48 10.59 9.00
CA ALA A 3 -22.62 9.80 9.89
C ALA A 3 -22.70 8.27 9.63
N LEU A 4 -23.89 7.78 9.26
CA LEU A 4 -24.13 6.37 8.91
C LEU A 4 -23.31 5.90 7.68
N LEU A 5 -23.06 6.79 6.72
CA LEU A 5 -22.22 6.51 5.54
C LEU A 5 -20.73 6.46 5.90
N GLN A 6 -20.29 7.27 6.88
CA GLN A 6 -18.92 7.20 7.40
C GLN A 6 -18.70 5.89 8.19
N GLU A 7 -19.65 5.52 9.06
CA GLU A 7 -19.58 4.24 9.79
C GLU A 7 -19.56 3.05 8.83
N THR A 8 -20.48 2.96 7.87
CA THR A 8 -20.49 1.85 6.89
C THR A 8 -19.23 1.81 6.02
N SER A 9 -18.66 2.95 5.65
CA SER A 9 -17.38 3.00 4.91
C SER A 9 -16.19 2.46 5.70
N SER A 10 -16.22 2.57 7.03
CA SER A 10 -15.17 2.05 7.91
C SER A 10 -15.13 0.52 7.97
N TRP A 11 -16.23 -0.15 7.60
CA TRP A 11 -16.33 -1.61 7.58
C TRP A 11 -15.93 -2.21 6.22
N THR A 12 -16.09 -1.47 5.12
CA THR A 12 -15.71 -1.96 3.79
C THR A 12 -14.21 -1.89 3.55
N ASP A 13 -13.63 -3.01 3.11
CA ASP A 13 -12.24 -3.01 2.66
C ASP A 13 -12.08 -2.11 1.43
N THR A 14 -11.04 -1.29 1.46
CA THR A 14 -10.64 -0.41 0.36
C THR A 14 -9.67 -1.12 -0.58
N VAL A 15 -8.79 -1.95 -0.01
CA VAL A 15 -7.82 -2.77 -0.72
C VAL A 15 -8.27 -4.21 -0.64
N ASP A 16 -8.38 -4.85 -1.81
CA ASP A 16 -8.76 -6.24 -1.95
C ASP A 16 -7.87 -7.19 -1.09
N LEU A 17 -8.48 -8.22 -0.50
CA LEU A 17 -7.78 -9.12 0.40
C LEU A 17 -6.62 -9.85 -0.28
N ALA A 18 -6.80 -10.34 -1.52
CA ALA A 18 -5.73 -11.03 -2.23
C ALA A 18 -4.55 -10.09 -2.47
N LEU A 19 -4.82 -8.83 -2.83
CA LEU A 19 -3.77 -7.81 -2.94
C LEU A 19 -3.08 -7.55 -1.60
N CYS A 20 -3.83 -7.46 -0.50
CA CYS A 20 -3.22 -7.29 0.83
C CYS A 20 -2.23 -8.42 1.17
N LEU A 21 -2.61 -9.66 0.89
CA LEU A 21 -1.75 -10.83 1.14
C LEU A 21 -0.49 -10.82 0.26
N PHE A 22 -0.59 -10.48 -1.02
CA PHE A 22 0.62 -10.39 -1.86
C PHE A 22 1.53 -9.23 -1.47
N ILE A 23 0.98 -8.10 -1.03
CA ILE A 23 1.79 -6.98 -0.53
C ILE A 23 2.44 -7.32 0.81
N TYR A 24 1.76 -8.09 1.67
CA TYR A 24 2.33 -8.61 2.91
C TYR A 24 3.60 -9.44 2.64
N GLU A 25 3.55 -10.38 1.70
CA GLU A 25 4.72 -11.22 1.34
C GLU A 25 5.91 -10.41 0.82
N VAL A 26 5.67 -9.26 0.18
CA VAL A 26 6.73 -8.42 -0.36
C VAL A 26 7.30 -7.46 0.70
N CYS A 27 6.45 -6.91 1.57
CA CYS A 27 6.78 -5.74 2.38
C CYS A 27 6.94 -6.00 3.88
N ASN A 28 6.29 -7.04 4.43
CA ASN A 28 6.34 -7.33 5.86
C ASN A 28 7.74 -7.78 6.28
N ASP A 29 8.27 -7.19 7.35
CA ASP A 29 9.66 -7.37 7.82
C ASP A 29 10.77 -6.88 6.85
N TYR A 30 10.40 -6.25 5.73
CA TYR A 30 11.34 -5.65 4.76
C TYR A 30 11.22 -4.13 4.66
N GLN A 31 10.03 -3.62 4.31
CA GLN A 31 9.72 -2.18 4.23
C GLN A 31 9.09 -1.68 5.52
N PHE A 32 8.32 -2.54 6.17
CA PHE A 32 7.70 -2.30 7.47
C PHE A 32 8.32 -3.25 8.51
N ASP A 33 8.25 -2.87 9.77
CA ASP A 33 8.50 -3.83 10.85
C ASP A 33 7.49 -4.97 10.80
N PHE A 34 7.84 -6.12 11.37
CA PHE A 34 6.98 -7.29 11.38
C PHE A 34 5.60 -7.02 12.01
N LEU A 35 4.55 -7.31 11.25
CA LEU A 35 3.16 -7.34 11.69
C LEU A 35 2.59 -8.75 11.50
N PRO A 36 1.67 -9.19 12.40
CA PRO A 36 0.76 -10.28 12.08
C PRO A 36 -0.05 -9.96 10.81
N GLY A 37 -0.39 -10.98 10.02
CA GLY A 37 -1.12 -10.79 8.75
C GLY A 37 -2.44 -10.01 8.90
N SER A 38 -3.20 -10.26 9.97
CA SER A 38 -4.44 -9.53 10.26
C SER A 38 -4.20 -8.03 10.52
N ASP A 39 -3.15 -7.69 11.27
CA ASP A 39 -2.76 -6.30 11.51
C ASP A 39 -2.29 -5.62 10.23
N PHE A 40 -1.57 -6.34 9.36
CA PHE A 40 -1.13 -5.80 8.08
C PHE A 40 -2.30 -5.54 7.12
N VAL A 41 -3.29 -6.44 7.07
CA VAL A 41 -4.53 -6.23 6.30
C VAL A 41 -5.30 -5.02 6.82
N ASN A 42 -5.45 -4.89 8.14
CA ASN A 42 -6.08 -3.71 8.75
C ASN A 42 -5.32 -2.42 8.42
N PHE A 43 -3.99 -2.47 8.50
CA PHE A 43 -3.13 -1.34 8.15
C PHE A 43 -3.31 -0.89 6.69
N LEU A 44 -3.24 -1.83 5.73
CA LEU A 44 -3.51 -1.52 4.31
C LEU A 44 -4.93 -1.01 4.08
N ASN A 45 -5.91 -1.44 4.86
CA ASN A 45 -7.29 -0.98 4.74
C ASN A 45 -7.60 0.29 5.55
N LEU A 46 -6.58 0.92 6.16
CA LEU A 46 -6.75 2.09 7.03
C LEU A 46 -7.69 1.82 8.23
N LYS A 47 -7.82 0.56 8.64
CA LYS A 47 -8.54 0.14 9.83
C LYS A 47 -7.63 0.23 11.07
N PRO A 48 -8.19 0.23 12.29
CA PRO A 48 -7.38 0.10 13.50
C PRO A 48 -6.56 -1.19 13.48
N ALA A 49 -5.28 -1.10 13.83
CA ALA A 49 -4.39 -2.24 14.03
C ALA A 49 -4.03 -2.35 15.52
N SER A 50 -3.71 -3.56 15.99
CA SER A 50 -3.39 -3.78 17.40
C SER A 50 -2.09 -3.08 17.85
N ARG A 51 -1.24 -2.71 16.88
CA ARG A 51 0.06 -2.06 17.07
C ARG A 51 0.28 -0.95 16.04
N ALA A 52 1.09 0.04 16.41
CA ALA A 52 1.57 1.04 15.47
C ALA A 52 2.44 0.38 14.39
N VAL A 53 2.28 0.82 13.14
CA VAL A 53 3.08 0.35 12.02
C VAL A 53 4.20 1.34 11.76
N THR A 54 5.43 0.83 11.70
CA THR A 54 6.63 1.64 11.47
C THR A 54 7.23 1.29 10.12
N VAL A 55 7.56 2.31 9.33
CA VAL A 55 8.40 2.16 8.13
C VAL A 55 9.84 2.01 8.56
N ARG A 56 10.52 0.98 8.05
CA ARG A 56 11.93 0.73 8.39
C ARG A 56 12.83 1.85 7.84
N PRO A 57 13.97 2.14 8.49
CA PRO A 57 14.87 3.18 8.04
C PRO A 57 15.27 3.00 6.57
N LYS A 58 15.26 4.11 5.81
CA LYS A 58 15.62 4.17 4.37
C LYS A 58 14.63 3.50 3.40
N GLU A 59 13.45 3.08 3.88
CA GLU A 59 12.44 2.41 3.04
C GLU A 59 11.38 3.35 2.45
N ASN A 60 11.38 4.65 2.80
CA ASN A 60 10.38 5.61 2.35
C ASN A 60 10.18 5.61 0.82
N LEU A 61 11.27 5.53 0.05
CA LEU A 61 11.19 5.48 -1.41
C LEU A 61 10.39 4.27 -1.92
N ARG A 62 10.64 3.08 -1.34
CA ARG A 62 9.95 1.84 -1.71
C ARG A 62 8.49 1.87 -1.25
N VAL A 63 8.23 2.38 -0.04
CA VAL A 63 6.86 2.61 0.44
C VAL A 63 6.10 3.58 -0.48
N CYS A 64 6.72 4.67 -0.94
CA CYS A 64 6.08 5.58 -1.90
C CYS A 64 5.67 4.88 -3.20
N TYR A 65 6.52 3.99 -3.73
CA TYR A 65 6.15 3.22 -4.92
C TYR A 65 5.00 2.26 -4.65
N MET A 66 5.04 1.52 -3.53
CA MET A 66 3.96 0.61 -3.16
C MET A 66 2.63 1.36 -3.02
N VAL A 67 2.62 2.49 -2.31
CA VAL A 67 1.43 3.35 -2.18
C VAL A 67 0.93 3.82 -3.53
N PHE A 68 1.82 4.31 -4.40
CA PHE A 68 1.43 4.71 -5.74
C PHE A 68 0.77 3.55 -6.49
N SER A 69 1.42 2.39 -6.53
CA SER A 69 0.94 1.23 -7.28
C SER A 69 -0.38 0.66 -6.75
N VAL A 70 -0.54 0.53 -5.43
CA VAL A 70 -1.79 0.10 -4.80
C VAL A 70 -2.91 1.12 -5.04
N SER A 71 -2.63 2.42 -4.94
CA SER A 71 -3.64 3.46 -5.20
C SER A 71 -4.26 3.38 -6.61
N GLN A 72 -3.50 2.86 -7.60
CA GLN A 72 -3.99 2.71 -8.97
C GLN A 72 -4.98 1.53 -9.12
N THR A 73 -5.02 0.60 -8.17
CA THR A 73 -5.95 -0.54 -8.20
C THR A 73 -7.32 -0.20 -7.60
N ILE A 74 -7.38 0.80 -6.73
CA ILE A 74 -8.60 1.22 -6.03
C ILE A 74 -9.51 2.03 -6.96
N LYS A 75 -10.81 1.70 -6.96
CA LYS A 75 -11.86 2.41 -7.72
C LYS A 75 -12.92 2.99 -6.77
N PRO A 76 -13.45 4.19 -7.06
CA PRO A 76 -13.02 5.12 -8.11
C PRO A 76 -11.63 5.73 -7.81
N ARG A 77 -10.99 6.34 -8.82
CA ARG A 77 -9.63 6.91 -8.71
C ARG A 77 -9.47 7.86 -7.51
N GLU A 78 -10.51 8.63 -7.19
CA GLU A 78 -10.49 9.57 -6.08
C GLU A 78 -10.36 8.85 -4.72
N ARG A 79 -10.99 7.69 -4.55
CA ARG A 79 -10.82 6.85 -3.37
C ARG A 79 -9.37 6.37 -3.23
N GLY A 80 -8.72 6.03 -4.34
CA GLY A 80 -7.30 5.66 -4.35
C GLY A 80 -6.38 6.81 -3.92
N LYS A 81 -6.69 8.05 -4.30
CA LYS A 81 -5.92 9.23 -3.83
C LYS A 81 -6.07 9.47 -2.34
N LEU A 82 -7.31 9.46 -1.84
CA LEU A 82 -7.59 9.64 -0.41
C LEU A 82 -6.94 8.54 0.42
N TRP A 83 -6.99 7.29 -0.07
CA TRP A 83 -6.30 6.17 0.55
C TRP A 83 -4.79 6.43 0.63
N ALA A 84 -4.16 6.86 -0.47
CA ALA A 84 -2.72 7.13 -0.50
C ALA A 84 -2.34 8.24 0.49
N GLU A 85 -3.10 9.33 0.55
CA GLU A 85 -2.84 10.44 1.46
C GLU A 85 -2.89 10.02 2.93
N GLU A 86 -3.95 9.31 3.33
CA GLU A 86 -4.10 8.84 4.72
C GLU A 86 -3.09 7.74 5.07
N PHE A 87 -2.78 6.85 4.12
CA PHE A 87 -1.75 5.82 4.33
C PHE A 87 -0.35 6.44 4.55
N LEU A 88 0.02 7.42 3.73
CA LEU A 88 1.31 8.13 3.86
C LEU A 88 1.41 8.87 5.20
N LYS A 89 0.30 9.48 5.66
CA LYS A 89 0.23 10.13 6.97
C LYS A 89 0.53 9.14 8.10
N ARG A 90 -0.05 7.93 8.06
CA ARG A 90 0.24 6.86 9.04
C ARG A 90 1.69 6.38 8.98
N CYS A 91 2.30 6.43 7.81
CA CYS A 91 3.72 6.09 7.61
C CYS A 91 4.70 7.20 8.01
N GLY A 92 4.22 8.40 8.38
CA GLY A 92 5.08 9.56 8.63
C GLY A 92 5.80 10.08 7.38
N ILE A 93 5.29 9.81 6.17
CA ILE A 93 5.87 10.24 4.91
C ILE A 93 5.12 11.48 4.41
N SER A 94 5.85 12.58 4.17
CA SER A 94 5.23 13.82 3.71
C SER A 94 4.72 13.71 2.27
N LYS A 95 3.63 14.43 1.98
CA LYS A 95 3.09 14.54 0.62
C LYS A 95 4.13 15.06 -0.38
N SER A 96 4.95 16.03 0.02
CA SER A 96 6.01 16.59 -0.84
C SER A 96 7.09 15.57 -1.19
N TYR A 97 7.50 14.72 -0.23
CA TYR A 97 8.43 13.63 -0.49
C TYR A 97 7.80 12.61 -1.45
N TYR A 98 6.56 12.18 -1.16
CA TYR A 98 5.85 11.23 -2.01
C TYR A 98 5.69 11.74 -3.46
N ASP A 99 5.26 12.99 -3.63
CA ASP A 99 5.04 13.58 -4.96
C ASP A 99 6.31 13.60 -5.80
N LYS A 100 7.47 13.81 -5.15
CA LYS A 100 8.77 13.81 -5.80
C LYS A 100 9.30 12.41 -6.12
N HIS A 101 9.06 11.44 -5.24
CA HIS A 101 9.81 10.18 -5.23
C HIS A 101 9.00 8.93 -5.63
N ARG A 102 7.67 9.00 -5.72
CA ARG A 102 6.80 7.82 -5.96
C ARG A 102 7.12 7.01 -7.22
N SER A 103 7.82 7.58 -8.19
CA SER A 103 8.22 6.92 -9.45
C SER A 103 9.73 6.67 -9.58
N ASP A 104 10.55 7.06 -8.60
CA ASP A 104 12.01 7.01 -8.73
C ASP A 104 12.53 5.56 -8.85
N VAL A 105 11.84 4.59 -8.24
CA VAL A 105 12.17 3.16 -8.42
C VAL A 105 11.97 2.67 -9.86
N CYS A 106 11.22 3.41 -10.69
CA CYS A 106 11.06 3.13 -12.12
C CYS A 106 12.14 3.77 -12.99
N GLY A 107 12.98 4.65 -12.43
CA GLY A 107 13.98 5.40 -13.16
C GLY A 107 15.07 4.52 -13.77
N LYS A 108 15.65 4.94 -14.91
CA LYS A 108 16.75 4.22 -15.59
C LYS A 108 17.99 4.02 -14.70
N GLY A 109 18.21 4.94 -13.76
CA GLY A 109 19.31 4.88 -12.78
C GLY A 109 18.95 4.16 -11.46
N ALA A 110 17.77 3.54 -11.35
CA ALA A 110 17.38 2.83 -10.14
C ALA A 110 18.32 1.65 -9.86
N THR A 111 18.67 1.44 -8.59
CA THR A 111 19.51 0.31 -8.18
C THR A 111 18.83 -1.02 -8.50
N ARG A 112 19.61 -2.10 -8.56
CA ARG A 112 19.09 -3.45 -8.81
C ARG A 112 18.07 -3.88 -7.74
N GLU A 113 18.28 -3.49 -6.49
CA GLU A 113 17.34 -3.72 -5.38
C GLU A 113 16.00 -3.04 -5.64
N ASN A 114 16.01 -1.77 -6.07
CA ASN A 114 14.79 -1.04 -6.37
C ASN A 114 14.07 -1.58 -7.62
N GLN A 115 14.82 -2.02 -8.63
CA GLN A 115 14.25 -2.68 -9.80
C GLN A 115 13.58 -4.02 -9.42
N ASN A 116 14.22 -4.82 -8.56
CA ASN A 116 13.66 -6.08 -8.08
C ASN A 116 12.43 -5.85 -7.22
N TYR A 117 12.47 -4.86 -6.32
CA TYR A 117 11.33 -4.46 -5.51
C TYR A 117 10.14 -4.05 -6.38
N ARG A 118 10.38 -3.19 -7.38
CA ARG A 118 9.34 -2.81 -8.35
C ARG A 118 8.71 -4.03 -9.00
N LYS A 119 9.51 -4.97 -9.52
CA LYS A 119 9.00 -6.19 -10.14
C LYS A 119 8.15 -7.02 -9.18
N ALA A 120 8.53 -7.09 -7.90
CA ALA A 120 7.78 -7.83 -6.89
C ALA A 120 6.40 -7.20 -6.63
N ILE A 121 6.32 -5.87 -6.50
CA ILE A 121 5.06 -5.14 -6.34
C ILE A 121 4.16 -5.26 -7.58
N ASP A 122 4.73 -5.09 -8.78
CA ASP A 122 3.99 -5.20 -10.03
C ASP A 122 3.39 -6.62 -10.18
N LYS A 123 4.19 -7.65 -9.87
CA LYS A 123 3.76 -9.05 -9.86
C LYS A 123 2.69 -9.33 -8.81
N ALA A 124 2.80 -8.75 -7.61
CA ALA A 124 1.78 -8.87 -6.57
C ALA A 124 0.41 -8.37 -7.05
N ILE A 125 0.39 -7.21 -7.72
CA ILE A 125 -0.84 -6.63 -8.29
C ILE A 125 -1.39 -7.49 -9.43
N GLU A 126 -0.54 -8.01 -10.30
CA GLU A 126 -0.96 -8.91 -11.38
C GLU A 126 -1.56 -10.21 -10.84
N ASN A 127 -0.94 -10.81 -9.83
CA ASN A 127 -1.43 -12.03 -9.19
C ASN A 127 -2.78 -11.82 -8.51
N ALA A 128 -2.96 -10.72 -7.77
CA ALA A 128 -4.24 -10.38 -7.15
C ALA A 128 -5.35 -10.25 -8.21
N LYS A 129 -5.08 -9.53 -9.31
CA LYS A 129 -6.01 -9.40 -10.44
C LYS A 129 -6.37 -10.73 -11.08
N ARG A 130 -5.41 -11.67 -11.16
CA ARG A 130 -5.65 -13.01 -11.71
C ARG A 130 -6.57 -13.83 -10.80
N LEU A 131 -6.32 -13.83 -9.49
CA LEU A 131 -7.17 -14.56 -8.53
C LEU A 131 -8.60 -14.05 -8.56
N ASN A 132 -8.82 -12.73 -8.62
CA ASN A 132 -10.16 -12.16 -8.63
C ASN A 132 -10.91 -12.32 -9.98
N ARG A 133 -10.25 -12.88 -11.00
CA ARG A 133 -10.85 -13.22 -12.31
C ARG A 133 -11.17 -14.70 -12.45
N THR A 134 -10.70 -15.54 -11.53
CA THR A 134 -11.04 -16.96 -11.52
C THR A 134 -12.50 -17.10 -11.04
N PRO A 135 -13.38 -17.76 -11.81
CA PRO A 135 -14.78 -17.94 -11.47
C PRO A 135 -15.01 -18.68 -10.15
#